data_AF-A0A2V7W0Y9-F1
#
_entry.id   AF-A0A2V7W0Y9-F1
#
_cell.length_a   1.000
_cell.length_b   1.000
_cell.length_c   1.000
_cell.angle_alpha   90.00
_cell.angle_beta   90.00
_cell.angle_gamma   90.00
#
_symmetry.space_group_name_H-M   'P 1'
#
loop_
_entity.id
_entity.type
_entity.pdbx_description
1 polymer ?
#
loop_
_entity_poly.entity_id
_entity_poly.type
_entity_poly.pdbx_seq_one_letter_code
_entity_poly.pdbx_strand_id
1 'polypeptide(L)' 'MDEKIKRMPKLISVSERNLQSAAIRLLPKHNKLVSSEVDYLRRVLGDKATQAQIDEKVQLVRHLPWREIVGEV' A
#
# COMPACT_ATOMS: atom_id res chain seq x y z
N MET A 1 19.88 -16.92 -25.48
CA MET A 1 19.20 -15.62 -25.32
C MET A 1 17.96 -15.89 -24.49
N ASP A 2 18.06 -15.79 -23.17
CA ASP A 2 16.96 -16.05 -22.25
C ASP A 2 15.95 -14.91 -22.34
N GLU A 3 14.91 -15.15 -23.13
CA GLU A 3 13.74 -14.31 -23.23
C GLU A 3 13.02 -14.35 -21.88
N LYS A 4 13.45 -13.47 -20.96
CA LYS A 4 12.79 -13.27 -19.66
C LYS A 4 11.37 -12.82 -19.96
N ILE A 5 10.44 -13.78 -19.95
CA ILE A 5 8.99 -13.54 -19.92
C ILE A 5 8.76 -12.56 -18.78
N LYS A 6 8.57 -11.29 -19.15
CA LYS A 6 8.28 -10.19 -18.23
C LYS A 6 6.85 -10.44 -17.76
N ARG A 7 6.67 -11.35 -16.80
CA ARG A 7 5.37 -11.72 -16.25
C ARG A 7 4.67 -10.42 -15.89
N MET A 8 3.55 -10.16 -16.55
CA MET A 8 2.75 -8.98 -16.26
C MET A 8 2.50 -8.95 -14.75
N PRO A 9 2.73 -7.81 -14.07
CA PRO A 9 2.62 -7.75 -12.63
C PRO A 9 1.20 -8.14 -12.24
N LYS A 10 1.08 -9.22 -11.45
CA LYS A 10 -0.22 -9.70 -10.99
C LYS A 10 -0.89 -8.60 -10.18
N LEU A 11 -2.08 -8.22 -10.59
CA LEU A 11 -2.96 -7.37 -9.81
C LEU A 11 -3.48 -8.19 -8.61
N ILE A 12 -3.31 -7.64 -7.42
CA ILE A 12 -3.80 -8.21 -6.18
C ILE A 12 -4.87 -7.30 -5.60
N SER A 13 -5.84 -7.89 -4.90
CA SER A 13 -6.89 -7.11 -4.23
C SER A 13 -6.28 -6.24 -3.14
N VAL A 14 -6.71 -4.98 -3.05
CA VAL A 14 -6.26 -4.02 -2.04
C VAL A 14 -7.02 -4.27 -0.73
N SER A 15 -6.80 -5.44 -0.13
CA SER A 15 -7.39 -5.82 1.14
C SER A 15 -6.52 -5.34 2.31
N GLU A 16 -7.13 -5.13 3.48
CA GLU A 16 -6.37 -4.80 4.71
C GLU A 16 -5.26 -5.81 4.96
N ARG A 17 -5.54 -7.11 4.77
CA ARG A 17 -4.54 -8.17 4.93
C ARG A 17 -3.32 -7.97 4.03
N ASN A 18 -3.53 -7.60 2.77
CA ASN A 18 -2.43 -7.37 1.81
C ASN A 18 -1.66 -6.10 2.15
N LEU A 19 -2.36 -5.03 2.52
CA LEU A 19 -1.74 -3.76 2.94
C LEU A 19 -0.92 -3.95 4.22
N GLN A 20 -1.45 -4.65 5.22
CA GLN A 20 -0.72 -4.99 6.45
C GLN A 20 0.48 -5.90 6.15
N SER A 21 0.33 -6.87 5.26
CA SER A 21 1.45 -7.73 4.85
C SER A 21 2.57 -6.94 4.16
N ALA A 22 2.22 -5.97 3.32
CA ALA A 22 3.19 -5.04 2.72
C ALA A 22 3.85 -4.16 3.79
N ALA A 23 3.08 -3.59 4.70
CA ALA A 23 3.58 -2.77 5.80
C ALA A 23 4.56 -3.52 6.70
N ILE A 24 4.27 -4.77 7.05
CA ILE A 24 5.18 -5.62 7.85
C ILE A 24 6.52 -5.86 7.14
N ARG A 25 6.52 -5.91 5.80
CA ARG A 25 7.74 -6.12 5.00
C ARG A 25 8.54 -4.83 4.79
N LEU A 26 7.85 -3.71 4.60
CA LEU A 26 8.46 -2.45 4.15
C LEU A 26 8.79 -1.51 5.30
N LEU A 27 8.08 -1.60 6.41
CA LEU A 27 8.23 -0.69 7.53
C LEU A 27 9.07 -1.34 8.64
N PRO A 28 9.90 -0.56 9.34
CA PRO A 28 10.68 -1.08 10.47
C PRO A 28 9.77 -1.68 11.56
N LYS A 29 10.33 -2.66 12.27
CA LYS A 29 9.67 -3.54 13.25
C LYS A 29 8.58 -2.80 14.05
N HIS A 30 7.34 -3.29 13.95
CA HIS A 30 6.11 -2.87 14.64
C HIS A 30 5.27 -1.74 14.02
N ASN A 31 5.60 -1.24 12.83
CA ASN A 31 4.75 -0.26 12.16
C ASN A 31 3.59 -0.91 11.36
N LYS A 32 2.52 -1.27 12.09
CA LYS A 32 1.23 -1.64 11.48
C LYS A 32 0.55 -0.41 10.88
N LEU A 33 -0.20 -0.60 9.80
CA LEU A 33 -1.03 0.48 9.27
C LEU A 33 -2.21 0.70 10.22
N VAL A 34 -2.54 1.95 10.51
CA VAL A 34 -3.76 2.31 11.25
C VAL A 34 -4.96 2.37 10.29
N SER A 35 -6.17 2.32 10.84
CA SER A 35 -7.41 2.27 10.03
C SER A 35 -7.51 3.41 9.02
N SER A 36 -7.10 4.63 9.37
CA SER A 36 -7.09 5.79 8.46
C SER A 36 -6.12 5.60 7.29
N GLU A 37 -4.96 4.99 7.53
CA GLU A 37 -3.97 4.70 6.50
C GLU A 37 -4.50 3.63 5.54
N VAL A 38 -5.10 2.57 6.09
CA VAL A 38 -5.70 1.49 5.31
C VAL A 38 -6.84 2.02 4.43
N ASP A 39 -7.72 2.85 5.00
CA ASP A 39 -8.86 3.42 4.26
C ASP A 39 -8.39 4.34 3.14
N TYR A 40 -7.42 5.22 3.43
CA TYR A 40 -6.81 6.07 2.42
C TYR A 40 -6.14 5.25 1.29
N LEU A 41 -5.37 4.22 1.64
CA LEU A 41 -4.71 3.35 0.65
C LEU A 41 -5.73 2.64 -0.25
N ARG A 42 -6.86 2.20 0.31
CA ARG A 42 -7.97 1.62 -0.47
C ARG A 42 -8.61 2.64 -1.41
N ARG A 43 -8.81 3.88 -0.97
CA ARG A 43 -9.34 4.96 -1.82
C ARG A 43 -8.39 5.32 -2.96
N VAL A 44 -7.09 5.38 -2.68
CA VAL A 44 -6.06 5.78 -3.66
C VAL A 44 -5.75 4.67 -4.67
N LEU A 45 -5.64 3.42 -4.20
CA LEU A 45 -5.29 2.28 -5.06
C LEU A 45 -6.51 1.63 -5.74
N GLY A 46 -7.72 1.83 -5.20
CA GLY A 46 -8.94 1.18 -5.70
C GLY A 46 -9.05 -0.29 -5.29
N ASP A 47 -9.83 -1.07 -6.05
CA ASP A 47 -10.15 -2.46 -5.72
C ASP A 47 -8.95 -3.42 -5.92
N LYS A 48 -8.12 -3.16 -6.93
CA LYS A 48 -6.99 -3.99 -7.32
C LYS A 48 -5.78 -3.13 -7.71
N ALA A 49 -4.62 -3.48 -7.18
CA ALA A 49 -3.35 -2.84 -7.51
C ALA A 49 -2.24 -3.88 -7.62
N THR A 50 -1.15 -3.51 -8.29
CA THR A 50 0.05 -4.36 -8.29
C THR A 50 0.74 -4.30 -6.93
N GLN A 51 1.52 -5.34 -6.58
CA GLN A 51 2.31 -5.34 -5.35
C GLN A 51 3.25 -4.12 -5.28
N ALA A 52 3.87 -3.75 -6.40
CA ALA A 52 4.77 -2.58 -6.45
C ALA A 52 4.04 -1.27 -6.11
N GLN A 53 2.82 -1.09 -6.62
CA GLN A 53 1.99 0.08 -6.29
C GLN A 53 1.57 0.08 -4.82
N ILE A 54 1.21 -1.08 -4.27
CA ILE A 54 0.89 -1.20 -2.84
C ILE A 54 2.11 -0.81 -2.02
N ASP A 55 3.28 -1.35 -2.35
CA ASP A 55 4.50 -1.12 -1.60
C ASP A 55 4.91 0.36 -1.64
N GLU A 56 4.88 0.97 -2.82
CA GLU A 56 5.13 2.40 -3.02
C GLU A 56 4.16 3.24 -2.17
N LYS A 57 2.85 2.99 -2.27
CA LYS A 57 1.86 3.78 -1.54
C LYS A 57 1.95 3.56 -0.04
N VAL A 58 2.26 2.35 0.45
CA VAL A 58 2.45 2.06 1.88
C VAL A 58 3.62 2.84 2.45
N GLN A 59 4.71 2.99 1.70
CA GLN A 59 5.83 3.85 2.12
C GLN A 59 5.43 5.32 2.11
N LEU A 60 4.81 5.79 1.03
CA LEU A 60 4.36 7.18 0.90
C LEU A 60 3.36 7.57 1.98
N VAL A 61 2.47 6.66 2.37
CA VAL A 61 1.44 6.89 3.40
C VAL A 61 2.05 7.36 4.72
N ARG A 62 3.29 6.96 5.03
CA ARG A 62 3.99 7.38 6.27
C ARG A 62 4.51 8.80 6.22
N HIS A 63 4.73 9.33 5.02
CA HIS A 63 5.22 10.68 4.81
C HIS A 63 4.08 11.68 4.56
N LEU A 64 2.83 11.21 4.54
CA LEU A 64 1.69 12.08 4.33
C LEU A 64 1.37 12.92 5.58
N PRO A 65 0.96 14.18 5.41
CA PRO A 65 0.49 15.02 6.50
C PRO A 65 -0.91 14.57 6.93
N TRP A 66 -1.01 13.48 7.69
CA TRP A 66 -2.28 12.92 8.16
C TRP A 66 -3.17 13.92 8.88
N ARG A 67 -2.57 14.92 9.55
CA ARG A 67 -3.31 16.00 10.20
C ARG A 67 -4.11 16.85 9.22
N GLU A 68 -3.67 16.99 7.98
CA GLU A 68 -4.39 17.73 6.93
C GLU A 68 -5.36 16.81 6.17
N ILE A 69 -5.02 15.53 6.02
CA ILE A 69 -5.85 14.56 5.28
C ILE A 69 -7.06 14.09 6.10
N VAL A 70 -6.89 13.92 7.41
CA VAL A 70 -7.95 13.53 8.35
C VAL A 70 -8.55 14.76 9.04
N GLY A 71 -7.96 15.94 8.84
CA GLY A 71 -8.35 17.20 9.47
C GLY A 71 -9.47 17.94 8.75
N GLU A 72 -10.68 17.43 8.89
CA GLU A 72 -11.92 18.20 9.07
C GLU A 72 -12.63 17.43 10.20
N VAL A 73 -12.76 17.91 11.44
CA VAL A 73 -13.13 19.25 11.96
C VAL A 73 -12.51 19.44 13.35
#